data_AF-A0ABD5STR1-F1
#
_entry.id   AF-A0ABD5STR1-F1
#
_cell.length_a   1.000
_cell.length_b   1.000
_cell.length_c   1.000
_cell.angle_alpha   90.00
_cell.angle_beta   90.00
_cell.angle_gamma   90.00
#
_symmetry.space_group_name_H-M   'P 1'
#
loop_
_entity.id
_entity.type
_entity.pdbx_description
1 polymer ?
#
loop_
_entity_poly.entity_id
_entity_poly.type
_entity_poly.pdbx_seq_one_letter_code
_entity_poly.pdbx_strand_id
1 'polypeptide(L)' 'MEKEFDPYLRIDEVAVDRSDIAMLRAIDDRGSLSGAADALERSYPRLQQRVVTLEEAIGPLVERTR' A
#
# COMPACT_ATOMS: atom_id res chain seq x y z
N MET A 1 -1.48 21.11 25.02
CA MET A 1 -2.12 20.83 23.73
C MET A 1 -1.09 20.11 22.89
N GLU A 2 -1.23 18.80 22.71
CA GLU A 2 -0.44 18.10 21.69
C GLU A 2 -0.91 18.60 20.33
N LYS A 3 0.03 19.04 19.49
CA LYS A 3 -0.27 19.36 18.10
C LYS A 3 -0.40 18.02 17.39
N GLU A 4 -1.62 17.68 16.96
CA GLU A 4 -1.84 16.56 16.06
C GLU A 4 -1.17 16.93 14.73
N PHE A 5 -0.19 16.14 14.31
CA PHE A 5 0.39 16.25 12.98
C PHE A 5 0.19 14.91 12.28
N ASP A 6 -0.25 14.98 11.04
CA ASP A 6 -0.32 13.81 10.16
C ASP A 6 1.04 13.68 9.45
N PRO A 7 1.85 12.66 9.77
CA PRO A 7 3.06 12.39 9.01
C PRO A 7 2.68 11.93 7.60
N TYR A 8 3.21 12.61 6.59
CA TYR A 8 3.12 12.19 5.20
C TYR A 8 4.51 11.87 4.68
N LEU A 9 4.64 10.75 3.96
CA LEU A 9 5.86 10.38 3.26
C LEU A 9 5.66 10.67 1.77
N ARG A 10 6.54 11.48 1.18
CA ARG A 10 6.54 11.77 -0.25
C ARG A 10 7.86 11.32 -0.86
N ILE A 11 7.79 10.56 -1.94
CA ILE A 11 8.94 10.07 -2.69
C ILE A 11 8.70 10.50 -4.14
N ASP A 12 9.56 11.38 -4.63
CA ASP A 12 9.37 12.13 -5.88
C ASP A 12 7.97 12.78 -5.95
N GLU A 13 7.14 12.32 -6.89
CA GLU A 13 5.77 12.80 -7.13
C GLU A 13 4.70 11.93 -6.43
N VAL A 14 5.10 10.84 -5.76
CA VAL A 14 4.17 9.90 -5.12
C VAL A 14 4.06 10.19 -3.63
N ALA A 15 2.83 10.51 -3.19
CA ALA A 15 2.48 10.52 -1.79
C ALA A 15 2.09 9.12 -1.33
N VAL A 16 2.67 8.67 -0.21
CA VAL A 16 2.26 7.48 0.52
C VAL A 16 1.35 7.91 1.65
N ASP A 17 0.13 7.39 1.67
CA ASP A 17 -0.88 7.73 2.67
C ASP A 17 -1.21 6.55 3.59
N ARG A 18 -2.12 6.78 4.55
CA ARG A 18 -2.58 5.75 5.49
C ARG A 18 -3.24 4.56 4.80
N SER A 19 -3.88 4.78 3.64
CA SER A 19 -4.52 3.73 2.86
C SER A 19 -3.48 2.82 2.18
N ASP A 20 -2.35 3.37 1.74
CA ASP A 20 -1.22 2.59 1.23
C ASP A 20 -0.59 1.75 2.34
N ILE A 21 -0.39 2.33 3.53
CA ILE A 21 0.12 1.58 4.68
C ILE A 21 -0.84 0.45 5.08
N ALA A 22 -2.15 0.71 5.10
CA ALA A 22 -3.15 -0.32 5.38
C ALA A 22 -3.15 -1.44 4.33
N MET A 23 -2.97 -1.08 3.06
CA MET A 23 -2.84 -2.03 1.96
C MET A 23 -1.61 -2.93 2.13
N LEU A 24 -0.43 -2.36 2.39
CA LEU A 24 0.80 -3.15 2.56
C LEU A 24 0.74 -4.07 3.77
N ARG A 25 0.18 -3.59 4.90
CA ARG A 25 -0.07 -4.44 6.08
C ARG A 25 -1.03 -5.58 5.78
N ALA A 26 -2.12 -5.32 5.07
CA ALA A 26 -3.06 -6.36 4.69
C ALA A 26 -2.43 -7.40 3.75
N ILE A 27 -1.49 -7.00 2.87
CA ILE A 27 -0.75 -7.95 2.02
C ILE A 27 0.14 -8.84 2.88
N ASP A 28 0.87 -8.28 3.84
CA ASP A 28 1.71 -9.03 4.78
C ASP A 28 0.87 -10.01 5.62
N ASP A 29 -0.22 -9.52 6.23
CA ASP A 29 -1.12 -10.32 7.07
C ASP A 29 -1.80 -11.47 6.31
N ARG A 30 -2.10 -11.27 5.02
CA ARG A 30 -2.85 -12.23 4.19
C ARG A 30 -1.97 -13.06 3.26
N GLY A 31 -0.69 -12.72 3.15
CA GLY A 31 0.28 -13.32 2.24
C GLY A 31 -0.07 -13.16 0.75
N SER A 32 -1.02 -12.29 0.39
CA SER A 32 -1.48 -12.14 -0.99
C SER A 32 -2.22 -10.83 -1.26
N LEU A 33 -2.10 -10.35 -2.50
CA LEU A 33 -2.86 -9.18 -3.00
C LEU A 33 -4.38 -9.44 -3.02
N SER A 34 -4.80 -10.65 -3.40
CA SER A 34 -6.23 -11.02 -3.39
C SER A 34 -6.78 -11.07 -1.98
N GLY A 35 -6.07 -11.72 -1.04
CA GLY A 35 -6.49 -11.76 0.36
C GLY A 35 -6.54 -10.38 1.02
N ALA A 36 -5.65 -9.47 0.64
CA ALA A 36 -5.69 -8.07 1.07
C ALA A 36 -6.88 -7.31 0.49
N ALA A 37 -7.19 -7.51 -0.79
CA ALA A 37 -8.36 -6.91 -1.44
C ALA A 37 -9.67 -7.36 -0.77
N ASP A 38 -9.79 -8.65 -0.48
CA ASP A 38 -10.94 -9.22 0.23
C ASP A 38 -11.04 -8.66 1.66
N ALA A 39 -9.92 -8.60 2.40
CA ALA A 39 -9.90 -8.11 3.78
C ALA A 39 -10.24 -6.63 3.91
N LEU A 40 -9.87 -5.83 2.91
CA LEU A 40 -10.14 -4.40 2.89
C LEU A 40 -11.47 -4.06 2.19
N GLU A 41 -12.20 -5.05 1.68
CA GLU A 41 -13.39 -4.87 0.85
C GLU A 41 -13.14 -3.92 -0.35
N ARG A 42 -11.97 -4.08 -0.99
CA ARG A 42 -11.49 -3.23 -2.09
C ARG A 42 -11.35 -3.99 -3.38
N SER A 43 -11.36 -3.24 -4.48
CA SER A 43 -11.13 -3.78 -5.83
C SER A 43 -9.69 -4.29 -5.97
N TYR A 44 -9.54 -5.59 -6.24
CA TYR A 44 -8.24 -6.21 -6.51
C TYR A 44 -7.46 -5.49 -7.63
N PRO A 45 -8.03 -5.19 -8.83
CA PRO A 45 -7.30 -4.46 -9.86
C PRO A 45 -6.77 -3.10 -9.41
N ARG A 46 -7.52 -2.35 -8.60
CA ARG A 46 -7.05 -1.06 -8.09
C ARG A 46 -5.95 -1.20 -7.05
N LEU A 47 -6.05 -2.20 -6.18
CA LEU A 47 -5.04 -2.50 -5.17
C LEU A 47 -3.73 -2.93 -5.84
N GLN A 48 -3.82 -3.82 -6.84
CA GLN A 48 -2.68 -4.23 -7.66
C GLN A 48 -2.04 -3.05 -8.39
N GLN A 49 -2.85 -2.21 -9.06
CA GLN A 49 -2.34 -1.03 -9.75
C GLN A 49 -1.65 -0.06 -8.78
N ARG A 50 -2.18 0.09 -7.57
CA ARG A 50 -1.58 0.97 -6.56
C ARG A 50 -0.23 0.44 -6.10
N VAL A 51 -0.09 -0.87 -5.86
CA VAL A 51 1.22 -1.48 -5.54
C VAL A 51 2.22 -1.22 -6.65
N VAL A 52 1.86 -1.43 -7.92
CA VAL A 52 2.74 -1.14 -9.06
C VAL A 52 3.20 0.32 -9.07
N THR A 53 2.28 1.28 -8.90
CA THR A 53 2.63 2.70 -8.84
C THR A 53 3.58 3.05 -7.70
N LEU A 54 3.41 2.43 -6.53
CA LEU A 54 4.33 2.63 -5.41
C LEU A 54 5.70 2.02 -5.70
N GLU A 55 5.74 0.81 -6.27
CA GLU A 55 7.00 0.13 -6.58
C GLU A 55 7.81 0.81 -7.70
N GLU A 56 7.14 1.43 -8.67
CA GLU A 56 7.79 2.24 -9.71
C GLU A 56 8.53 3.46 -9.13
N ALA A 57 8.03 4.05 -8.05
CA ALA A 57 8.62 5.24 -7.43
C ALA A 57 9.62 4.91 -6.31
N ILE A 58 9.41 3.83 -5.56
CA ILE A 58 10.12 3.54 -4.30
C ILE A 58 11.08 2.36 -4.46
N GLY A 59 10.90 1.57 -5.52
CA GLY A 59 11.51 0.24 -5.65
C GLY A 59 10.61 -0.85 -5.07
N PRO A 60 11.08 -2.12 -5.08
CA PRO A 60 10.25 -3.27 -4.69
C PRO A 60 9.72 -3.16 -3.27
N LEU A 61 8.41 -3.38 -3.09
CA LEU A 61 7.73 -3.37 -1.81
C LEU A 61 7.18 -4.75 -1.44
N VAL A 62 6.89 -5.58 -2.44
CA VAL A 62 6.40 -6.94 -2.24
C VAL A 62 7.21 -7.94 -3.06
N GLU A 63 7.41 -9.13 -2.51
CA GLU A 63 7.99 -10.24 -3.25
C GLU A 63 6.89 -11.04 -3.96
N ARG A 64 7.07 -11.30 -5.26
CA ARG A 64 6.13 -12.12 -6.03
C ARG A 64 6.61 -13.56 -6.06
N THR A 65 5.90 -14.42 -5.34
CA THR A 65 6.05 -15.88 -5.46
C THR A 65 5.14 -16.38 -6.58
N ARG A 66 5.70 -17.17 -7.51
CA ARG A 66 4.95 -17.85 -8.59
C ARG A 66 4.51 -19.24 -8.17
#